data_AF-A0A1M6A020-F1
#
_entry.id   AF-A0A1M6A020-F1
#
_cell.length_a   1.000
_cell.length_b   1.000
_cell.length_c   1.000
_cell.angle_alpha   90.00
_cell.angle_beta   90.00
_cell.angle_gamma   90.00
#
_symmetry.space_group_name_H-M   'P 1'
#
loop_
_entity.id
_entity.type
_entity.pdbx_description
1 polymer ?
#
loop_
_entity_poly.entity_id
_entity_poly.type
_entity_poly.pdbx_seq_one_letter_code
_entity_poly.pdbx_strand_id
1 'polypeptide(L)' 'MPYELLEEKISKIPLQYLQEMLDFADFLIAKNSASAKTPRKSCFGAMKDKITYIAPDFNAPVADFADYM' A
#
# COMPACT_ATOMS: atom_id res chain seq x y z
N MET A 1 11.48 -5.95 -36.68
CA MET A 1 11.72 -5.42 -35.30
C MET A 1 10.50 -5.77 -34.44
N PRO A 2 10.61 -6.05 -33.12
CA PRO A 2 9.45 -6.47 -32.31
C PRO A 2 8.29 -5.45 -32.29
N TYR A 3 8.59 -4.18 -32.58
CA TYR A 3 7.63 -3.09 -32.63
C TYR A 3 6.71 -3.11 -33.86
N GLU A 4 7.18 -3.60 -35.02
CA GLU A 4 6.37 -3.64 -36.26
C GLU A 4 5.16 -4.56 -36.11
N LEU A 5 5.34 -5.70 -35.44
CA LEU A 5 4.27 -6.65 -35.17
C LEU A 5 3.25 -6.13 -34.13
N LEU A 6 3.65 -5.14 -33.33
CA LEU A 6 2.77 -4.48 -32.35
C LEU A 6 1.89 -3.43 -33.03
N GLU A 7 2.45 -2.64 -33.95
CA GLU A 7 1.72 -1.64 -34.73
C GLU A 7 0.63 -2.28 -35.60
N GLU A 8 0.92 -3.42 -36.24
CA GLU A 8 -0.08 -4.19 -36.99
C GLU A 8 -1.23 -4.69 -36.11
N LYS A 9 -0.99 -4.99 -34.83
CA LYS A 9 -2.02 -5.46 -33.91
C LYS A 9 -2.83 -4.31 -33.35
N ILE A 10 -2.19 -3.19 -33.02
CA ILE A 10 -2.87 -1.98 -32.53
C ILE A 10 -3.81 -1.42 -33.60
N SER A 11 -3.41 -1.44 -34.89
CA SER A 11 -4.26 -0.95 -35.99
C SER A 11 -5.57 -1.74 -36.18
N LYS A 12 -5.63 -2.99 -35.71
CA LYS A 12 -6.82 -3.86 -35.79
C LYS A 12 -7.77 -3.69 -34.60
N ILE A 13 -7.36 -2.94 -33.58
CA ILE A 13 -8.16 -2.74 -32.37
C ILE A 13 -9.18 -1.62 -32.61
N PRO A 14 -10.46 -1.82 -32.27
CA PRO A 14 -11.47 -0.77 -32.31
C PRO A 14 -11.11 0.41 -31.41
N LEU A 15 -11.41 1.64 -31.86
CA LEU A 15 -11.05 2.89 -31.17
C LEU A 15 -11.43 2.90 -29.68
N GLN A 16 -12.59 2.30 -29.34
CA GLN A 16 -13.12 2.22 -27.98
C GLN A 16 -12.20 1.48 -26.99
N TYR A 17 -11.33 0.59 -27.47
CA TYR A 17 -10.41 -0.18 -26.62
C TYR A 17 -8.98 0.37 -26.62
N LEU A 18 -8.67 1.39 -27.44
CA LEU A 18 -7.34 2.00 -27.45
C LEU A 18 -7.01 2.68 -26.12
N GLN A 19 -8.01 3.31 -25.50
CA GLN A 19 -7.84 3.95 -24.20
C GLN A 19 -7.56 2.91 -23.11
N GLU A 20 -8.30 1.79 -23.08
CA GLU A 20 -8.04 0.69 -22.15
C GLU A 20 -6.65 0.06 -22.35
N MET A 21 -6.18 -0.03 -23.60
CA MET A 21 -4.82 -0.51 -23.91
C MET A 21 -3.73 0.42 -23.36
N LEU A 22 -3.92 1.73 -23.49
CA LEU A 22 -3.00 2.73 -22.93
C LEU A 22 -2.98 2.65 -21.41
N ASP A 23 -4.16 2.59 -20.78
CA ASP A 23 -4.28 2.44 -19.32
C ASP A 23 -3.61 1.14 -18.83
N PHE A 24 -3.73 0.05 -19.60
CA PHE A 24 -3.08 -1.22 -19.28
C PHE A 24 -1.55 -1.17 -19.47
N ALA A 25 -1.07 -0.45 -20.48
CA ALA A 25 0.37 -0.23 -20.67
C ALA A 25 0.96 0.57 -19.49
N ASP A 26 0.28 1.63 -19.06
CA ASP A 26 0.67 2.42 -17.90
C ASP A 26 0.64 1.60 -16.61
N PHE A 27 -0.37 0.73 -16.46
CA PHE A 27 -0.45 -0.22 -15.36
C PHE A 27 0.76 -1.17 -15.32
N LEU A 28 1.18 -1.73 -16.46
CA LEU A 28 2.32 -2.64 -16.53
C LEU A 28 3.64 -1.94 -16.18
N ILE A 29 3.82 -0.68 -16.61
CA ILE A 29 4.97 0.15 -16.26
C ILE A 29 4.98 0.42 -14.75
N ALA A 30 3.84 0.82 -14.19
CA ALA A 30 3.68 1.09 -12.76
C ALA A 30 3.87 -0.16 -11.89
N LYS A 31 3.40 -1.33 -12.34
CA LYS A 31 3.55 -2.60 -11.63
C LYS A 31 5.01 -3.02 -11.53
N ASN A 32 5.78 -2.85 -12.61
CA ASN A 32 7.21 -3.18 -12.61
C ASN A 32 8.02 -2.20 -11.75
N SER A 33 7.67 -0.90 -11.75
CA SER A 33 8.34 0.09 -10.90
C SER A 33 8.00 -0.05 -9.42
N ALA A 34 6.79 -0.49 -9.08
CA ALA A 34 6.34 -0.68 -7.69
C ALA A 34 6.98 -1.89 -6.98
N SER A 35 7.57 -2.85 -7.71
CA SER A 35 8.28 -3.99 -7.11
C SER A 35 9.55 -3.59 -6.35
N ALA A 36 10.03 -2.34 -6.53
CA ALA A 36 11.17 -1.79 -5.82
C ALA A 36 10.83 -1.23 -4.41
N LYS A 37 9.60 -1.41 -3.91
CA LYS A 37 9.27 -1.01 -2.54
C LYS A 37 9.94 -1.97 -1.56
N THR A 38 10.98 -1.47 -0.89
CA THR A 38 11.69 -2.16 0.18
C THR A 38 10.67 -2.75 1.18
N PRO A 39 10.92 -3.98 1.68
CA PRO A 39 10.00 -4.62 2.61
C PRO A 39 9.77 -3.69 3.80
N ARG A 40 8.52 -3.30 4.03
CA ARG A 40 8.13 -2.51 5.20
C ARG A 40 8.48 -3.33 6.44
N LYS A 41 9.52 -2.92 7.16
CA LYS A 41 9.91 -3.56 8.42
C LYS A 41 8.72 -3.42 9.39
N SER A 42 8.34 -4.52 10.03
CA SER A 42 7.29 -4.49 11.06
C SER A 42 7.69 -3.50 12.15
N CYS A 43 6.82 -2.52 12.44
CA CYS A 43 7.01 -1.55 13.51
C CYS A 43 6.49 -2.07 14.86
N PHE A 44 6.22 -3.37 14.98
CA PHE A 44 5.76 -3.97 16.23
C PHE A 44 6.80 -3.72 17.33
N GLY A 45 6.38 -3.07 18.42
CA GLY A 45 7.27 -2.72 19.54
C GLY A 45 8.20 -1.53 19.30
N ALA A 46 8.05 -0.74 18.23
CA ALA A 46 8.92 0.41 17.93
C ALA A 46 8.94 1.52 19.01
N MET A 47 7.95 1.49 19.90
CA MET A 47 7.78 2.41 21.03
C MET A 47 8.00 1.75 22.39
N LYS A 48 8.42 0.47 22.41
CA LYS A 48 8.86 -0.20 23.63
C LYS A 48 10.01 0.61 24.23
N ASP A 49 9.92 0.90 25.53
CA ASP A 49 10.92 1.65 26.31
C ASP A 49 11.10 3.13 25.92
N LYS A 50 10.30 3.67 24.97
CA LYS A 50 10.30 5.10 24.63
C LYS A 50 9.30 5.94 25.43
N ILE A 51 8.36 5.30 26.10
CA ILE A 51 7.38 5.95 26.98
C ILE A 51 8.05 6.09 28.35
N THR A 52 8.61 7.28 28.61
CA THR A 52 9.35 7.58 29.85
C THR A 52 8.48 8.19 30.94
N TYR A 53 7.26 8.62 30.61
CA TYR A 53 6.33 9.25 31.53
C TYR A 53 4.94 8.64 31.37
N ILE A 54 4.41 8.14 32.48
CA ILE A 54 3.01 7.72 32.62
C ILE A 54 2.41 8.65 33.67
N ALA A 55 1.25 9.22 33.38
CA ALA A 55 0.59 10.14 34.29
C ALA A 55 0.16 9.40 35.59
N PRO A 56 0.22 10.05 36.76
CA PRO A 56 -0.08 9.41 38.04
C PRO A 56 -1.54 8.96 38.18
N ASP A 57 -2.44 9.48 37.35
CA ASP A 57 -3.86 9.14 37.26
C ASP A 57 -4.16 8.05 36.21
N PHE A 58 -3.15 7.50 35.53
CA PHE A 58 -3.34 6.47 34.50
C PHE A 58 -4.11 5.24 35.00
N ASN A 59 -3.92 4.88 36.28
CA ASN A 59 -4.64 3.77 36.92
C ASN A 59 -5.88 4.22 37.71
N ALA A 60 -6.20 5.51 37.76
CA ALA A 60 -7.33 6.03 38.53
C ALA A 60 -8.68 5.38 38.16
N PRO A 61 -9.03 5.16 36.88
CA PRO A 61 -10.32 4.55 36.54
C PRO A 61 -10.37 3.04 36.84
N VAL A 62 -9.25 2.37 37.14
CA VAL A 62 -9.24 0.93 37.47
C VAL A 62 -10.01 0.64 38.76
N ALA A 63 -10.03 1.61 39.70
CA ALA A 63 -10.78 1.48 40.94
C ALA A 63 -12.30 1.43 40.71
N ASP A 64 -12.82 2.23 39.77
CA ASP A 64 -14.26 2.29 39.45
C ASP A 64 -14.77 1.03 38.73
N PHE A 65 -13.87 0.26 38.09
CA PHE A 65 -14.19 -1.02 37.46
C PHE A 65 -13.99 -2.23 38.38
N ALA A 66 -13.40 -2.05 39.58
CA ALA A 66 -13.23 -3.13 40.55
C ALA A 66 -14.60 -3.61 41.09
N ASP A 67 -15.58 -2.72 41.18
CA ASP A 67 -16.94 -3.05 41.63
C ASP A 67 -17.76 -3.85 40.58
N TYR A 68 -17.23 -3.98 39.34
CA TYR A 68 -17.88 -4.69 38.23
C TYR A 68 -17.22 -6.04 37.89
N MET A 69 -16.07 -6.39 38.48
CA MET A 69 -15.39 -7.69 38.36
C MET A 69 -15.59 -8.54 39.61
#